data_AF-A0A2A2IDT8-F1
#
_entry.id   AF-A0A2A2IDT8-F1
#
_cell.length_a   1.000
_cell.length_b   1.000
_cell.length_c   1.000
_cell.angle_alpha   90.00
_cell.angle_beta   90.00
_cell.angle_gamma   90.00
#
_symmetry.space_group_name_H-M   'P 1'
#
loop_
_entity.id
_entity.type
_entity.pdbx_description
1 polymer ?
#
loop_
_entity_poly.entity_id
_entity_poly.type
_entity_poly.pdbx_seq_one_letter_code
_entity_poly.pdbx_strand_id
1 'polypeptide(L)'
;MMRQAMYGLVLYVFLMLPPVANLAESVMTIHMHMQMPLFVIAGMLMTPFLKQQFPRFFAKWNSNGVPGIILFMIVVIYWMIPRTMDEALTIQAIEIFKFISLPFLAGVPLRDSWKKIRLVGKNIIFVTLSVICGFMAWLYIFSPEQLCNNYLIVEQITLGWAFLFLALSIMIYFVQQFFVDRSECE
;
A
#
# COMPACT_ATOMS: atom_id res chain seq x y z
N MET A 1 7.81 -0.06 -21.74
CA MET A 1 7.90 0.93 -20.63
C MET A 1 6.83 2.00 -20.73
N MET A 2 6.71 2.76 -21.84
CA MET A 2 5.70 3.82 -21.97
C MET A 2 4.25 3.34 -21.81
N ARG A 3 3.86 2.19 -22.40
CA ARG A 3 2.51 1.62 -22.23
C ARG A 3 2.16 1.31 -20.76
N GLN A 4 3.12 0.77 -19.99
CA GLN A 4 2.91 0.46 -18.57
C GLN A 4 2.69 1.73 -17.73
N ALA A 5 3.51 2.75 -17.97
CA ALA A 5 3.36 4.03 -17.30
C ALA A 5 2.05 4.73 -17.67
N MET A 6 1.60 4.60 -18.92
CA MET A 6 0.29 5.08 -19.36
C MET A 6 -0.86 4.38 -18.61
N TYR A 7 -0.81 3.06 -18.43
CA TYR A 7 -1.82 2.36 -17.61
C TYR A 7 -1.79 2.82 -16.15
N GLY A 8 -0.60 3.03 -15.57
CA GLY A 8 -0.47 3.58 -14.23
C GLY A 8 -1.07 4.99 -14.11
N LEU A 9 -0.82 5.86 -15.09
CA LEU A 9 -1.35 7.22 -15.11
C LEU A 9 -2.87 7.24 -15.33
N VAL A 10 -3.40 6.41 -16.22
CA VAL A 10 -4.84 6.27 -16.44
C VAL A 10 -5.53 5.78 -15.16
N LEU A 11 -4.98 4.75 -14.50
CA LEU A 11 -5.50 4.26 -13.23
C LEU A 11 -5.46 5.34 -12.15
N TYR A 12 -4.34 6.06 -12.03
CA TYR A 12 -4.18 7.16 -11.08
C TYR A 12 -5.26 8.24 -11.25
N VAL A 13 -5.43 8.74 -12.48
CA VAL A 13 -6.43 9.76 -12.78
C VAL A 13 -7.84 9.23 -12.56
N PHE A 14 -8.12 7.99 -12.97
CA PHE A 14 -9.43 7.35 -12.79
C PHE A 14 -9.84 7.29 -11.31
N LEU A 15 -8.93 6.89 -10.41
CA LEU A 15 -9.20 6.79 -8.97
C LEU A 15 -9.41 8.14 -8.28
N MET A 16 -8.96 9.23 -8.89
CA MET A 16 -9.14 10.60 -8.39
C MET A 16 -10.43 11.26 -8.89
N LEU A 17 -11.10 10.68 -9.89
CA LEU A 17 -12.33 11.27 -10.41
C LEU A 17 -13.36 11.32 -9.27
N PRO A 18 -13.99 12.48 -9.00
CA PRO A 18 -14.94 12.64 -7.91
C PRO A 18 -15.98 11.52 -7.77
N PRO A 19 -16.65 11.03 -8.84
CA PRO A 19 -17.60 9.93 -8.70
C PRO A 19 -16.96 8.61 -8.24
N VAL A 20 -15.72 8.32 -8.66
CA VAL A 20 -15.00 7.11 -8.28
C VAL A 20 -14.47 7.22 -6.86
N ALA A 21 -13.88 8.35 -6.52
CA ALA A 21 -13.39 8.65 -5.18
C ALA A 21 -14.54 8.60 -4.16
N ASN A 22 -15.63 9.35 -4.39
CA ASN A 22 -16.79 9.37 -3.49
C ASN A 22 -17.40 7.98 -3.28
N LEU A 23 -17.47 7.15 -4.32
CA LEU A 23 -17.99 5.78 -4.20
C LEU A 23 -17.04 4.90 -3.38
N ALA A 24 -15.75 4.93 -3.69
CA ALA A 24 -14.76 4.12 -2.99
C ALA A 24 -14.63 4.52 -1.51
N GLU A 25 -14.76 5.81 -1.23
CA GLU A 25 -14.62 6.41 0.10
C GLU A 25 -15.89 6.29 0.95
N SER A 26 -17.03 5.98 0.32
CA SER A 26 -18.28 5.70 1.05
C SER A 26 -18.29 4.35 1.78
N VAL A 27 -17.34 3.45 1.45
CA VAL A 27 -17.23 2.13 2.09
C VAL A 27 -15.82 1.91 2.62
N MET A 28 -15.68 1.72 3.94
CA MET A 28 -14.38 1.68 4.61
C MET A 28 -13.41 0.64 4.01
N THR A 29 -13.92 -0.56 3.73
CA THR A 29 -13.13 -1.65 3.15
C THR A 29 -12.68 -1.33 1.72
N ILE A 30 -13.53 -0.70 0.90
CA ILE A 30 -13.18 -0.35 -0.48
C ILE A 30 -12.13 0.76 -0.47
N HIS A 31 -12.31 1.78 0.37
CA HIS A 31 -11.33 2.86 0.50
C HIS A 31 -9.95 2.32 0.86
N MET A 32 -9.85 1.50 1.91
CA MET A 32 -8.56 1.09 2.46
C MET A 32 -7.94 -0.14 1.78
N HIS A 33 -8.74 -1.12 1.33
CA HIS A 33 -8.23 -2.37 0.73
C HIS A 33 -8.37 -2.44 -0.80
N MET A 34 -9.00 -1.46 -1.45
CA MET A 34 -9.05 -1.36 -2.91
C MET A 34 -8.45 -0.06 -3.42
N GLN A 35 -9.04 1.09 -3.10
CA GLN A 35 -8.63 2.38 -3.66
C GLN A 35 -7.19 2.73 -3.28
N MET A 36 -6.83 2.68 -1.99
CA MET A 36 -5.48 3.00 -1.52
C MET A 36 -4.40 2.05 -2.08
N PRO A 37 -4.57 0.71 -2.08
CA PRO A 37 -3.63 -0.20 -2.73
C PRO A 37 -3.54 0.01 -4.24
N LEU A 38 -4.64 0.34 -4.92
CA LEU A 38 -4.61 0.64 -6.36
C LEU A 38 -3.80 1.92 -6.66
N PHE A 39 -3.79 2.91 -5.78
CA PHE A 39 -2.87 4.05 -5.90
C PHE A 39 -1.40 3.62 -5.77
N VAL A 40 -1.07 2.73 -4.83
CA VAL A 40 0.29 2.15 -4.73
C VAL A 40 0.65 1.42 -6.03
N ILE A 41 -0.26 0.60 -6.56
CA ILE A 41 -0.07 -0.12 -7.84
C ILE A 41 0.13 0.85 -9.00
N ALA A 42 -0.66 1.92 -9.09
CA ALA A 42 -0.48 2.97 -10.10
C ALA A 42 0.94 3.56 -10.06
N GLY A 43 1.43 3.87 -8.86
CA GLY A 43 2.82 4.29 -8.62
C GLY A 43 3.85 3.28 -9.13
N MET A 44 3.67 2.00 -8.80
CA MET A 44 4.55 0.91 -9.25
C MET A 44 4.57 0.76 -10.79
N LEU A 45 3.43 1.00 -11.45
CA LEU A 45 3.33 0.95 -12.91
C LEU A 45 4.05 2.13 -13.58
N MET A 46 4.08 3.30 -12.94
CA MET A 46 4.78 4.50 -13.41
C MET A 46 6.29 4.48 -13.16
N THR A 47 6.79 3.71 -12.17
CA THR A 47 8.21 3.67 -11.78
C THR A 47 9.21 3.48 -12.94
N PRO A 48 9.00 2.55 -13.90
CA PRO A 48 10.00 2.32 -14.96
C PRO A 48 10.23 3.57 -15.82
N PHE A 49 9.17 4.34 -16.10
CA PHE A 49 9.27 5.60 -16.83
C PHE A 49 10.02 6.66 -16.00
N LEU A 50 9.67 6.82 -14.73
CA LEU A 50 10.33 7.77 -13.83
C LEU A 50 11.83 7.47 -13.67
N LYS A 51 12.21 6.20 -13.59
CA LYS A 51 13.62 5.78 -13.54
C LYS A 51 14.39 6.13 -14.80
N GLN A 52 13.75 6.05 -15.96
CA GLN A 52 14.36 6.42 -17.23
C GLN A 52 14.54 7.94 -17.34
N GLN A 53 13.60 8.73 -16.83
CA GLN A 53 13.68 10.20 -16.83
C GLN A 53 14.69 10.73 -15.79
N PHE A 54 14.77 10.11 -14.61
CA PHE A 54 15.61 10.58 -13.50
C PHE A 54 16.61 9.53 -12.99
N PRO A 55 17.46 8.92 -13.85
CA PRO A 55 18.29 7.78 -13.45
C PRO A 55 19.29 8.14 -12.34
N ARG A 56 19.89 9.34 -12.39
CA ARG A 56 20.84 9.82 -11.38
C ARG A 56 20.20 9.99 -10.00
N PHE A 57 18.94 10.42 -9.94
CA PHE A 57 18.21 10.58 -8.68
C PHE A 57 18.02 9.22 -8.00
N PHE A 58 17.48 8.23 -8.72
CA PHE A 58 17.24 6.89 -8.17
C PHE A 58 18.53 6.14 -7.81
N ALA A 59 19.63 6.39 -8.55
CA ALA A 59 20.94 5.83 -8.22
C ALA A 59 21.53 6.43 -6.93
N LYS A 60 21.39 7.75 -6.74
CA LYS A 60 21.94 8.47 -5.57
C LYS A 60 21.11 8.26 -4.30
N TRP A 61 19.78 8.41 -4.39
CA TRP A 61 18.88 8.35 -3.25
C TRP A 61 18.67 6.93 -2.71
N ASN A 62 18.54 5.95 -3.61
CA ASN A 62 18.09 4.60 -3.26
C ASN A 62 19.04 3.54 -3.83
N SER A 63 20.34 3.66 -3.59
CA SER A 63 21.36 2.79 -4.19
C SER A 63 21.19 1.31 -3.84
N ASN A 64 20.85 0.99 -2.59
CA ASN A 64 20.70 -0.36 -2.06
C ASN A 64 19.23 -0.78 -1.80
N GLY A 65 18.26 0.08 -2.13
CA GLY A 65 16.83 -0.18 -1.91
C GLY A 65 16.31 0.07 -0.50
N VAL A 66 17.18 0.18 0.52
CA VAL A 66 16.76 0.33 1.93
C VAL A 66 16.01 1.65 2.16
N PRO A 67 16.50 2.83 1.71
CA PRO A 67 15.77 4.08 1.89
C PRO A 67 14.35 4.06 1.32
N GLY A 68 14.18 3.47 0.13
CA GLY A 68 12.86 3.36 -0.50
C GLY A 68 11.89 2.44 0.24
N ILE A 69 12.38 1.34 0.84
CA ILE A 69 11.52 0.49 1.69
C ILE A 69 11.16 1.19 2.99
N ILE A 70 12.10 1.90 3.61
CA ILE A 70 11.81 2.66 4.83
C ILE A 70 10.72 3.71 4.56
N LEU A 71 10.85 4.47 3.46
CA LEU A 71 9.84 5.44 3.05
C LEU A 71 8.47 4.78 2.79
N PHE A 72 8.46 3.64 2.08
CA PHE A 72 7.24 2.86 1.87
C PHE A 72 6.58 2.46 3.20
N MET A 73 7.34 1.91 4.15
CA MET A 73 6.81 1.49 5.44
C MET A 73 6.26 2.65 6.26
N ILE A 74 6.92 3.82 6.24
CA ILE A 74 6.43 5.03 6.92
C ILE A 74 5.07 5.44 6.36
N VAL A 75 4.92 5.49 5.04
CA VAL A 75 3.66 5.88 4.38
C VAL A 75 2.56 4.86 4.68
N VAL A 76 2.87 3.56 4.61
CA VAL A 76 1.92 2.50 4.95
C VAL A 76 1.47 2.63 6.41
N ILE A 77 2.39 2.75 7.36
CA ILE A 77 2.06 2.87 8.78
C ILE A 77 1.21 4.12 9.05
N TYR A 78 1.55 5.26 8.44
CA TYR A 78 0.75 6.49 8.55
C TYR A 78 -0.70 6.27 8.13
N TRP A 79 -0.93 5.60 7.00
CA TRP A 79 -2.27 5.29 6.50
C TRP A 79 -2.94 4.12 7.20
N MET A 80 -2.23 3.37 8.06
CA MET A 80 -2.85 2.35 8.91
C MET A 80 -3.47 2.92 10.19
N ILE A 81 -3.24 4.21 10.50
CA ILE A 81 -3.83 4.86 11.66
C ILE A 81 -5.31 5.17 11.37
N PRO A 82 -6.29 4.67 12.15
CA PRO A 82 -7.72 4.92 11.88
C PRO A 82 -8.06 6.42 11.77
N ARG A 83 -7.40 7.25 12.60
CA ARG A 83 -7.58 8.70 12.59
C ARG A 83 -7.19 9.35 11.26
N THR A 84 -6.14 8.88 10.58
CA THR A 84 -5.71 9.47 9.29
C THR A 84 -6.69 9.13 8.17
N MET A 85 -7.37 7.97 8.25
CA MET A 85 -8.48 7.64 7.34
C MET A 85 -9.66 8.61 7.48
N ASP A 86 -10.01 8.96 8.72
CA ASP A 86 -11.10 9.89 9.03
C ASP A 86 -10.78 11.32 8.54
N GLU A 87 -9.52 11.72 8.70
CA GLU A 87 -9.03 13.01 8.22
C GLU A 87 -8.96 13.11 6.70
N ALA A 88 -8.72 11.99 6.00
CA ALA A 88 -8.74 11.97 4.53
C ALA A 88 -10.11 12.28 3.93
N LEU A 89 -11.21 12.12 4.69
CA LEU A 89 -12.56 12.46 4.25
C LEU A 89 -12.98 13.90 4.62
N THR A 90 -12.35 14.47 5.63
CA THR A 90 -12.79 15.74 6.24
C THR A 90 -11.85 16.90 5.96
N ILE A 91 -10.58 16.63 5.64
CA ILE A 91 -9.54 17.62 5.40
C ILE A 91 -8.99 17.44 3.99
N GLN A 92 -9.31 18.39 3.11
CA GLN A 92 -8.89 18.36 1.69
C GLN A 92 -7.36 18.22 1.51
N ALA A 93 -6.57 18.83 2.39
CA ALA A 93 -5.12 18.69 2.33
C ALA A 93 -4.65 17.25 2.56
N ILE A 94 -5.35 16.49 3.39
CA ILE A 94 -5.03 15.09 3.71
C ILE A 94 -5.54 14.16 2.60
N GLU A 95 -6.68 14.49 1.98
CA GLU A 95 -7.15 13.82 0.76
C GLU A 95 -6.14 13.96 -0.38
N ILE A 96 -5.66 15.18 -0.65
CA ILE A 96 -4.62 15.42 -1.66
C ILE A 96 -3.32 14.68 -1.26
N PHE A 97 -2.98 14.67 0.03
CA PHE A 97 -1.83 13.92 0.50
C PHE A 97 -1.98 12.41 0.29
N LYS A 98 -3.16 11.81 0.46
CA LYS A 98 -3.46 10.40 0.13
C LYS A 98 -3.15 10.11 -1.33
N PHE A 99 -3.70 10.96 -2.19
CA PHE A 99 -3.53 10.88 -3.62
C PHE A 99 -2.07 10.99 -4.07
N ILE A 100 -1.23 11.78 -3.39
CA ILE A 100 0.19 11.94 -3.76
C ILE A 100 1.07 10.87 -3.09
N SER A 101 0.89 10.65 -1.79
CA SER A 101 1.76 9.81 -0.97
C SER A 101 1.72 8.34 -1.38
N LEU A 102 0.54 7.78 -1.62
CA LEU A 102 0.39 6.36 -1.96
C LEU A 102 1.07 5.98 -3.29
N PRO A 103 0.88 6.68 -4.43
CA PRO A 103 1.58 6.33 -5.66
C PRO A 103 3.07 6.71 -5.59
N PHE A 104 3.41 7.93 -5.17
CA PHE A 104 4.77 8.46 -5.36
C PHE A 104 5.71 8.21 -4.18
N LEU A 105 5.20 8.07 -2.96
CA LEU A 105 6.00 7.82 -1.76
C LEU A 105 5.91 6.38 -1.26
N ALA A 106 4.89 5.61 -1.66
CA ALA A 106 4.82 4.17 -1.40
C ALA A 106 5.07 3.33 -2.67
N GLY A 107 4.25 3.49 -3.71
CA GLY A 107 4.31 2.66 -4.92
C GLY A 107 5.64 2.75 -5.68
N VAL A 108 6.08 3.97 -5.97
CA VAL A 108 7.34 4.21 -6.71
C VAL A 108 8.56 3.67 -5.95
N PRO A 109 8.76 4.00 -4.65
CA PRO A 109 9.88 3.47 -3.86
C PRO A 109 9.83 1.96 -3.71
N LEU A 110 8.66 1.37 -3.47
CA LEU A 110 8.51 -0.09 -3.37
C LEU A 110 9.01 -0.79 -4.64
N ARG A 111 8.54 -0.36 -5.82
CA ARG A 111 8.92 -0.97 -7.10
C ARG A 111 10.41 -0.80 -7.41
N ASP A 112 11.00 0.36 -7.11
CA ASP A 112 12.42 0.59 -7.34
C ASP A 112 13.30 -0.22 -6.38
N SER A 113 12.91 -0.28 -5.10
CA SER A 113 13.65 -0.98 -4.05
C SER A 113 13.55 -2.49 -4.14
N TRP A 114 12.43 -3.05 -4.63
CA TRP A 114 12.19 -4.50 -4.58
C TRP A 114 13.25 -5.34 -5.29
N LYS A 115 13.87 -4.80 -6.35
CA LYS A 115 14.98 -5.47 -7.06
C LYS A 115 16.35 -5.25 -6.40
N LYS A 116 16.49 -4.24 -5.54
CA LYS A 116 17.75 -3.84 -4.91
C LYS A 116 17.97 -4.49 -3.55
N ILE A 117 16.90 -4.80 -2.83
CA ILE A 117 16.96 -5.43 -1.51
C ILE A 117 17.24 -6.94 -1.61
N ARG A 118 18.02 -7.44 -0.64
CA ARG A 118 18.33 -8.88 -0.48
C ARG A 118 17.09 -9.67 -0.05
N LEU A 119 17.14 -10.99 -0.23
CA LEU A 119 16.05 -11.90 0.15
C LEU A 119 15.65 -11.74 1.63
N VAL A 120 16.63 -11.64 2.54
CA VAL A 120 16.38 -11.40 3.97
C VAL A 120 15.54 -10.13 4.19
N GLY A 121 15.82 -9.04 3.47
CA GLY A 121 15.04 -7.81 3.55
C GLY A 121 13.59 -8.00 3.08
N LYS A 122 13.37 -8.75 2.00
CA LYS A 122 12.03 -9.10 1.52
C LYS A 122 11.25 -9.91 2.55
N ASN A 123 11.91 -10.88 3.18
CA ASN A 123 11.32 -11.72 4.23
C ASN A 123 10.89 -10.89 5.44
N ILE A 124 11.75 -9.96 5.89
CA ILE A 124 11.41 -9.02 6.96
C ILE A 124 10.18 -8.19 6.61
N ILE A 125 10.07 -7.69 5.36
CA ILE A 125 8.90 -6.91 4.92
C ILE A 125 7.63 -7.76 4.97
N PHE A 126 7.65 -8.99 4.45
CA PHE A 126 6.47 -9.88 4.48
C PHE A 126 6.00 -10.16 5.91
N VAL A 127 6.92 -10.54 6.81
CA VAL A 127 6.60 -10.77 8.22
C VAL A 127 6.06 -9.50 8.87
N THR A 128 6.70 -8.35 8.64
CA THR A 128 6.28 -7.07 9.21
C THR A 128 4.87 -6.68 8.75
N LEU A 129 4.60 -6.74 7.45
CA LEU A 129 3.26 -6.45 6.92
C LEU A 129 2.20 -7.42 7.46
N SER A 130 2.52 -8.72 7.54
CA SER A 130 1.62 -9.71 8.13
C SER A 130 1.30 -9.40 9.60
N VAL A 131 2.30 -9.04 10.41
CA VAL A 131 2.11 -8.72 11.83
C VAL A 131 1.29 -7.45 12.00
N ILE A 132 1.59 -6.38 11.26
CA ILE A 132 0.84 -5.13 11.38
C ILE A 132 -0.59 -5.31 10.88
N CYS A 133 -0.83 -6.07 9.80
CA CYS A 133 -2.19 -6.41 9.37
C CYS A 133 -2.93 -7.23 10.44
N GLY A 134 -2.28 -8.21 11.06
CA GLY A 134 -2.87 -8.99 12.16
C GLY A 134 -3.21 -8.12 13.38
N PHE A 135 -2.36 -7.15 13.70
CA PHE A 135 -2.64 -6.18 14.76
C PHE A 135 -3.85 -5.30 14.42
N MET A 136 -3.94 -4.78 13.19
CA MET A 136 -5.10 -4.00 12.75
C MET A 136 -6.38 -4.84 12.72
N ALA A 137 -6.29 -6.11 12.31
CA ALA A 137 -7.43 -7.03 12.37
C ALA A 137 -7.97 -7.16 13.79
N TRP A 138 -7.09 -7.41 14.76
CA TRP A 138 -7.46 -7.49 16.16
C TRP A 138 -8.07 -6.18 16.66
N LEU A 139 -7.42 -5.04 16.37
CA LEU A 139 -7.89 -3.72 16.76
C LEU A 139 -9.30 -3.42 16.22
N TYR A 140 -9.55 -3.66 14.93
CA TYR A 140 -10.83 -3.35 14.30
C TYR A 140 -11.97 -4.29 14.69
N ILE A 141 -11.69 -5.59 14.90
CA ILE A 141 -12.70 -6.59 15.28
C ILE A 141 -13.11 -6.43 16.75
N PHE A 142 -12.15 -6.20 17.64
CA PHE A 142 -12.38 -6.28 19.08
C PHE A 142 -12.49 -4.92 19.79
N SER A 143 -12.23 -3.80 19.10
CA SER A 143 -12.52 -2.48 19.67
C SER A 143 -14.04 -2.34 19.89
N PRO A 144 -14.51 -2.11 21.14
CA PRO A 144 -15.92 -1.89 21.41
C PRO A 144 -16.39 -0.54 20.88
N GLU A 145 -15.48 0.41 20.77
CA GLU A 145 -15.73 1.75 20.25
C GLU A 145 -15.43 1.84 18.75
N GLN A 146 -16.17 2.72 18.08
CA GLN A 146 -15.95 3.08 16.69
C GLN A 146 -14.67 3.94 16.58
N LEU A 147 -13.68 3.45 15.84
CA LEU A 147 -12.36 4.07 15.70
C LEU A 147 -12.32 5.17 14.62
N CYS A 148 -13.27 5.16 13.69
CA CYS A 148 -13.41 6.15 12.63
C CYS A 148 -14.83 6.73 12.65
N ASN A 149 -14.97 8.05 12.80
CA ASN A 149 -16.29 8.69 12.95
C ASN A 149 -17.11 8.68 11.65
N ASN A 150 -16.44 8.68 10.49
CA ASN A 150 -17.10 8.72 9.20
C ASN A 150 -17.53 7.35 8.63
N TYR A 151 -17.31 6.23 9.34
CA TYR A 151 -17.69 4.88 8.90
C TYR A 151 -18.52 4.14 9.94
N LEU A 152 -19.38 3.21 9.52
CA LEU A 152 -20.18 2.42 10.44
C LEU A 152 -19.35 1.35 11.18
N ILE A 153 -19.74 0.99 12.40
CA ILE A 153 -19.10 -0.09 13.17
C ILE A 153 -19.08 -1.44 12.43
N VAL A 154 -20.12 -1.73 11.64
CA VAL A 154 -20.19 -2.96 10.83
C VAL A 154 -19.11 -2.96 9.75
N GLU A 155 -18.82 -1.81 9.14
CA GLU A 155 -17.75 -1.67 8.16
C GLU A 155 -16.37 -1.79 8.80
N GLN A 156 -16.21 -1.28 10.03
CA GLN A 156 -15.00 -1.46 10.82
C GLN A 156 -14.70 -2.94 11.06
N ILE A 157 -15.69 -3.69 11.54
CA ILE A 157 -15.53 -5.14 11.79
C ILE A 157 -15.22 -5.87 10.47
N THR A 158 -15.90 -5.50 9.38
CA THR A 158 -15.65 -6.06 8.04
C THR A 158 -14.22 -5.80 7.57
N LEU A 159 -13.72 -4.57 7.76
CA LEU A 159 -12.34 -4.21 7.47
C LEU A 159 -11.35 -5.01 8.33
N GLY A 160 -11.66 -5.22 9.60
CA GLY A 160 -10.85 -6.06 10.49
C GLY A 160 -10.71 -7.50 9.98
N TRP A 161 -11.79 -8.10 9.48
CA TRP A 161 -11.73 -9.41 8.82
C TRP A 161 -10.94 -9.37 7.51
N ALA A 162 -11.06 -8.30 6.72
CA ALA A 162 -10.25 -8.12 5.51
C ALA A 162 -8.75 -8.07 5.84
N PHE A 163 -8.36 -7.36 6.91
CA PHE A 163 -6.99 -7.34 7.41
C PHE A 163 -6.51 -8.71 7.88
N LEU A 164 -7.36 -9.49 8.56
CA LEU A 164 -7.01 -10.84 8.99
C LEU A 164 -6.76 -11.74 7.78
N PHE A 165 -7.63 -11.69 6.79
CA PHE A 165 -7.48 -12.43 5.54
C PHE A 165 -6.18 -12.04 4.81
N LEU A 166 -5.87 -10.75 4.74
CA LEU A 166 -4.64 -10.27 4.12
C LEU A 166 -3.39 -10.74 4.89
N ALA A 167 -3.40 -10.65 6.22
CA ALA A 167 -2.31 -11.12 7.08
C ALA A 167 -2.05 -12.61 6.86
N LEU A 168 -3.09 -13.44 6.88
CA LEU A 168 -2.98 -14.88 6.63
C LEU A 168 -2.49 -15.17 5.20
N SER A 169 -2.99 -14.45 4.20
CA SER A 169 -2.56 -14.62 2.81
C SER A 169 -1.07 -14.31 2.63
N ILE A 170 -0.58 -13.22 3.25
CA ILE A 170 0.84 -12.86 3.24
C ILE A 170 1.66 -13.93 3.97
N MET A 171 1.21 -14.42 5.12
CA MET A 171 1.91 -15.42 5.90
C MET A 171 1.98 -16.77 5.18
N ILE A 172 0.89 -17.22 4.58
CA ILE A 172 0.84 -18.44 3.75
C ILE A 172 1.81 -18.31 2.57
N TYR A 173 1.73 -17.19 1.83
CA TYR A 173 2.65 -16.94 0.72
C TYR A 173 4.11 -16.95 1.18
N PHE A 174 4.42 -16.32 2.31
CA PHE A 174 5.76 -16.30 2.91
C PHE A 174 6.25 -17.71 3.28
N VAL A 175 5.41 -18.52 3.93
CA VAL A 175 5.76 -19.90 4.30
C VAL A 175 5.99 -20.76 3.05
N GLN A 176 5.16 -20.62 2.02
CA GLN A 176 5.33 -21.32 0.74
C GLN A 176 6.69 -21.05 0.10
N GLN A 177 7.28 -19.86 0.28
CA GLN A 177 8.61 -19.54 -0.25
C GLN A 177 9.75 -20.41 0.32
N PHE A 178 9.55 -21.06 1.47
CA PHE A 178 10.55 -21.98 2.05
C PHE A 178 10.43 -23.40 1.51
N PHE A 179 9.25 -23.79 1.03
CA PHE A 179 8.99 -25.14 0.52
C PHE A 179 9.10 -25.23 -1.00
N VAL A 180 8.87 -24.13 -1.71
CA VAL A 180 9.03 -24.05 -3.16
C VAL A 180 10.51 -23.80 -3.47
N ASP A 181 11.20 -24.86 -3.89
CA ASP A 181 12.58 -24.78 -4.34
C ASP A 181 12.67 -23.86 -5.57
N ARG A 182 13.39 -22.75 -5.45
CA ARG A 182 13.53 -21.77 -6.53
C ARG A 182 14.57 -22.19 -7.57
N SER A 183 15.30 -23.28 -7.34
CA SER A 183 16.30 -23.79 -8.29
C SER A 183 15.70 -24.39 -9.57
N GLU A 184 14.41 -24.74 -9.58
CA GLU A 184 13.72 -25.30 -10.76
C GLU A 184 13.08 -24.24 -11.68
N CYS A 185 13.10 -22.96 -11.30
CA CYS A 185 12.39 -21.88 -12.02
C CYS A 185 13.29 -20.79 -12.63
N GLU A 186 14.62 -20.90 -12.54
CA GLU A 186 15.60 -20.04 -13.25
C GLU A 186 16.23 -20.80 -14.42
#